data_AF-A0A8H7G1Q2-F1
#
_entry.id   AF-A0A8H7G1Q2-F1
#
_cell.length_a   1.000
_cell.length_b   1.000
_cell.length_c   1.000
_cell.angle_alpha   90.00
_cell.angle_beta   90.00
_cell.angle_gamma   90.00
#
_symmetry.space_group_name_H-M   'P 1'
#
loop_
_entity.id
_entity.type
_entity.pdbx_description
1 polymer ?
#
loop_
_entity_poly.entity_id
_entity_poly.type
_entity_poly.pdbx_seq_one_letter_code
_entity_poly.pdbx_strand_id
1 'polypeptide(L)'
;MACALVCRNWLQRSRALQFKSINLMHISDHRLSAFARLLRSPVATLAPHVRHISLELRIFHPGHRARTKLARLASLVGIEALRLDVDLEPRAVEVSVAGITPFLQSLPLLRKVTFRSWRHDSAVQLRAIVCACPHLEELELEDIWDLSVSQPGPLQLEELAPPPCLRTIKAADYAAAAHLFPWLLSILAPAAAITTLHLDVRTFIDGLSRPSCGLFLKAVASSLEHLTVENIAAYTKDFRRKEHFTSSSQKLHQLNSASAQAQLHGDIDLGALVRLKTVAINNCTPVIILAILNQISSPLIREISFIILSSKVSWQDMSHLSDLDEVLHRPNFAQLDVVEIRQSNPDTILSDGWIQDKLPLLDARGIVHHQMVVMSP
;
A
#
# COMPACT_ATOMS: atom_id res chain seq x y z
N MET A 1 25.62 -20.68 -6.57
CA MET A 1 25.82 -21.98 -5.87
C MET A 1 27.28 -22.29 -5.52
N ALA A 2 28.30 -21.63 -6.10
CA ALA A 2 29.72 -21.95 -5.87
C ALA A 2 30.17 -21.88 -4.39
N CYS A 3 29.62 -20.96 -3.57
CA CYS A 3 30.04 -20.79 -2.17
C CYS A 3 29.67 -21.95 -1.23
N ALA A 4 28.69 -22.80 -1.60
CA ALA A 4 28.23 -23.91 -0.77
C ALA A 4 29.22 -25.09 -0.73
N LEU A 5 30.22 -25.11 -1.63
CA LEU A 5 31.19 -26.19 -1.78
C LEU A 5 32.49 -25.97 -0.99
N VAL A 6 32.67 -24.81 -0.34
CA VAL A 6 33.96 -24.43 0.27
C VAL A 6 34.14 -25.00 1.68
N CYS A 7 33.11 -24.98 2.54
CA CYS A 7 33.14 -25.71 3.82
C CYS A 7 31.72 -25.90 4.42
N ARG A 8 31.55 -26.86 5.36
CA ARG A 8 30.26 -27.15 6.01
C ARG A 8 29.64 -25.97 6.74
N ASN A 9 30.45 -25.09 7.33
CA ASN A 9 29.94 -23.89 8.03
C ASN A 9 29.38 -22.85 7.05
N TRP A 10 29.96 -22.77 5.85
CA TRP A 10 29.47 -21.88 4.79
C TRP A 10 28.16 -22.39 4.22
N LEU A 11 27.92 -23.71 4.21
CA LEU A 11 26.68 -24.30 3.75
C LEU A 11 25.45 -23.83 4.56
N GLN A 12 25.55 -23.77 5.90
CA GLN A 12 24.41 -23.31 6.73
C GLN A 12 24.12 -21.82 6.50
N ARG A 13 25.16 -20.98 6.53
CA ARG A 13 25.01 -19.53 6.29
C ARG A 13 24.53 -19.25 4.86
N SER A 14 25.06 -19.97 3.87
CA SER A 14 24.64 -19.81 2.47
C SER A 14 23.19 -20.21 2.29
N ARG A 15 22.72 -21.29 2.94
CA ARG A 15 21.31 -21.71 2.88
C ARG A 15 20.39 -20.67 3.49
N ALA A 16 20.75 -20.11 4.64
CA ALA A 16 19.97 -19.04 5.26
C ALA A 16 19.80 -17.83 4.34
N LEU A 17 20.85 -17.42 3.62
CA LEU A 17 20.78 -16.31 2.67
C LEU A 17 20.04 -16.68 1.38
N GLN A 18 20.31 -17.86 0.82
CA GLN A 18 19.73 -18.33 -0.45
C GLN A 18 18.22 -18.57 -0.34
N PHE A 19 17.76 -19.02 0.82
CA PHE A 19 16.38 -19.44 1.03
C PHE A 19 15.57 -18.50 1.93
N LYS A 20 16.15 -17.35 2.31
CA LYS A 20 15.44 -16.34 3.11
C LYS A 20 14.11 -15.94 2.46
N SER A 21 14.11 -15.77 1.15
CA SER A 21 12.94 -15.35 0.37
C SER A 21 12.62 -16.39 -0.69
N ILE A 22 11.38 -16.87 -0.72
CA ILE A 22 10.87 -17.76 -1.77
C ILE A 22 9.79 -17.04 -2.55
N ASN A 23 9.98 -16.93 -3.86
CA ASN A 23 8.99 -16.37 -4.75
C ASN A 23 8.37 -17.46 -5.63
N LEU A 24 7.07 -17.70 -5.48
CA LEU A 24 6.28 -18.67 -6.22
C LEU A 24 5.22 -17.96 -7.08
N MET A 25 5.62 -16.93 -7.84
CA MET A 25 4.73 -16.33 -8.85
C MET A 25 4.35 -17.37 -9.92
N HIS A 26 3.14 -17.23 -10.45
CA HIS A 26 2.56 -18.09 -11.49
C HIS A 26 2.64 -19.60 -11.19
N ILE A 27 2.65 -20.01 -9.92
CA ILE A 27 2.85 -21.41 -9.57
C ILE A 27 1.60 -22.25 -9.83
N SER A 28 1.72 -23.25 -10.71
CA SER A 28 0.65 -24.24 -10.91
C SER A 28 0.38 -25.04 -9.64
N ASP A 29 -0.84 -25.59 -9.51
CA ASP A 29 -1.22 -26.42 -8.37
C ASP A 29 -0.32 -27.66 -8.18
N HIS A 30 0.07 -28.30 -9.27
CA HIS A 30 1.01 -29.43 -9.25
C HIS A 30 2.37 -29.02 -8.66
N ARG A 31 2.90 -27.86 -9.08
CA ARG A 31 4.18 -27.35 -8.56
C ARG A 31 4.09 -26.95 -7.10
N LEU A 32 3.01 -26.32 -6.67
CA LEU A 32 2.79 -25.98 -5.26
C LEU A 32 2.67 -27.25 -4.41
N SER A 33 1.99 -28.27 -4.92
CA SER A 33 1.89 -29.59 -4.29
C SER A 33 3.25 -30.29 -4.17
N ALA A 34 4.06 -30.24 -5.23
CA ALA A 34 5.42 -30.79 -5.22
C ALA A 34 6.33 -30.04 -4.23
N PHE A 35 6.22 -28.70 -4.18
CA PHE A 35 6.93 -27.87 -3.21
C PHE A 35 6.52 -28.19 -1.77
N ALA A 36 5.23 -28.29 -1.49
CA ALA A 36 4.75 -28.74 -0.19
C ALA A 36 5.26 -30.13 0.20
N ARG A 37 5.32 -31.07 -0.75
CA ARG A 37 5.89 -32.40 -0.51
C ARG A 37 7.37 -32.33 -0.20
N LEU A 38 8.11 -31.47 -0.89
CA LEU A 38 9.51 -31.20 -0.60
C LEU A 38 9.67 -30.66 0.83
N LEU A 39 8.87 -29.68 1.24
CA LEU A 39 8.93 -29.12 2.60
C LEU A 39 8.65 -30.13 3.71
N ARG A 40 7.81 -31.14 3.43
CA ARG A 40 7.50 -32.23 4.37
C ARG A 40 8.52 -33.35 4.37
N SER A 41 9.47 -33.35 3.45
CA SER A 41 10.50 -34.38 3.38
C SER A 41 11.41 -34.29 4.62
N PRO A 42 11.74 -35.40 5.30
CA PRO A 42 12.60 -35.38 6.48
C PRO A 42 14.02 -34.90 6.18
N VAL A 43 14.45 -34.95 4.90
CA VAL A 43 15.76 -34.45 4.46
C VAL A 43 15.72 -32.99 3.99
N ALA A 44 14.55 -32.36 3.94
CA ALA A 44 14.44 -30.97 3.53
C ALA A 44 14.93 -30.05 4.65
N THR A 45 15.97 -29.28 4.33
CA THR A 45 16.57 -28.29 5.24
C THR A 45 16.10 -26.88 4.94
N LEU A 46 15.11 -26.73 4.05
CA LEU A 46 14.65 -25.43 3.55
C LEU A 46 13.82 -24.67 4.58
N ALA A 47 12.82 -25.35 5.16
CA ALA A 47 11.76 -24.73 5.96
C ALA A 47 12.26 -23.80 7.09
N PRO A 48 13.30 -24.16 7.88
CA PRO A 48 13.79 -23.30 8.96
C PRO A 48 14.42 -21.97 8.49
N HIS A 49 14.77 -21.87 7.20
CA HIS A 49 15.46 -20.70 6.64
C HIS A 49 14.52 -19.73 5.91
N VAL A 50 13.28 -20.14 5.62
CA VAL A 50 12.32 -19.31 4.88
C VAL A 50 11.72 -18.27 5.83
N ARG A 51 11.96 -16.99 5.52
CA ARG A 51 11.39 -15.85 6.26
C ARG A 51 10.35 -15.11 5.44
N HIS A 52 10.53 -15.02 4.13
CA HIS A 52 9.60 -14.32 3.24
C HIS A 52 9.07 -15.28 2.19
N ILE A 53 7.76 -15.22 1.95
CA ILE A 53 7.14 -15.97 0.87
C ILE A 53 6.22 -15.06 0.06
N SER A 54 6.35 -15.13 -1.26
CA SER A 54 5.43 -14.50 -2.21
C SER A 54 4.75 -15.60 -3.00
N LEU A 55 3.42 -15.62 -2.96
CA LEU A 55 2.58 -16.63 -3.59
C LEU A 55 1.64 -15.94 -4.56
N GLU A 56 1.63 -16.38 -5.81
CA GLU A 56 0.56 -16.03 -6.74
C GLU A 56 -0.34 -17.24 -6.94
N LEU A 57 -1.56 -17.14 -6.44
CA LEU A 57 -2.55 -18.20 -6.48
C LEU A 57 -3.46 -17.97 -7.68
N ARG A 58 -3.20 -18.68 -8.78
CA ARG A 58 -4.14 -18.76 -9.90
C ARG A 58 -5.30 -19.67 -9.55
N ILE A 59 -6.49 -19.11 -9.41
CA ILE A 59 -7.71 -19.85 -9.09
C ILE A 59 -8.51 -20.07 -10.37
N PHE A 60 -8.15 -21.11 -11.12
CA PHE A 60 -8.83 -21.47 -12.37
C PHE A 60 -10.21 -22.13 -12.17
N HIS A 61 -10.47 -22.72 -10.99
CA HIS A 61 -11.70 -23.44 -10.73
C HIS A 61 -12.29 -23.11 -9.34
N PRO A 62 -13.59 -22.77 -9.27
CA PRO A 62 -14.33 -22.64 -8.02
C PRO A 62 -14.32 -23.92 -7.19
N GLY A 63 -14.17 -23.79 -5.87
CA GLY A 63 -14.46 -24.88 -4.93
C GLY A 63 -13.24 -25.64 -4.39
N HIS A 64 -13.13 -25.69 -3.06
CA HIS A 64 -12.28 -26.53 -2.20
C HIS A 64 -10.75 -26.56 -2.39
N ARG A 65 -10.18 -26.20 -3.55
CA ARG A 65 -8.75 -26.38 -3.82
C ARG A 65 -7.86 -25.34 -3.14
N ALA A 66 -8.29 -24.09 -2.93
CA ALA A 66 -7.45 -23.07 -2.30
C ALA A 66 -7.09 -23.41 -0.83
N ARG A 67 -8.07 -23.90 -0.05
CA ARG A 67 -7.89 -24.27 1.36
C ARG A 67 -6.84 -25.36 1.56
N THR A 68 -6.86 -26.39 0.71
CA THR A 68 -5.89 -27.48 0.79
C THR A 68 -4.48 -27.07 0.35
N LYS A 69 -4.34 -26.01 -0.45
CA LYS A 69 -3.04 -25.51 -0.91
C LYS A 69 -2.28 -24.77 0.17
N LEU A 70 -2.91 -23.80 0.82
CA LEU A 70 -2.25 -22.97 1.84
C LEU A 70 -1.92 -23.75 3.12
N ALA A 71 -2.84 -24.62 3.57
CA ALA A 71 -2.59 -25.49 4.73
C ALA A 71 -1.34 -26.38 4.57
N ARG A 72 -0.90 -26.64 3.34
CA ARG A 72 0.32 -27.41 3.09
C ARG A 72 1.61 -26.65 3.38
N LEU A 73 1.55 -25.32 3.42
CA LEU A 73 2.67 -24.44 3.73
C LEU A 73 2.79 -24.14 5.22
N ALA A 74 1.89 -24.66 6.06
CA ALA A 74 1.91 -24.47 7.51
C ALA A 74 3.20 -24.98 8.20
N SER A 75 3.99 -25.84 7.54
CA SER A 75 5.31 -26.24 8.05
C SER A 75 6.34 -25.11 8.04
N LEU A 76 6.07 -24.00 7.34
CA LEU A 76 6.92 -22.82 7.27
C LEU A 76 6.64 -21.88 8.46
N VAL A 77 6.74 -22.40 9.68
CA VAL A 77 6.46 -21.65 10.92
C VAL A 77 7.37 -20.44 11.14
N GLY A 78 8.48 -20.36 10.38
CA GLY A 78 9.47 -19.29 10.43
C GLY A 78 9.15 -18.06 9.58
N ILE A 79 8.01 -18.01 8.88
CA ILE A 79 7.65 -16.89 8.00
C ILE A 79 7.39 -15.62 8.82
N GLU A 80 8.04 -14.54 8.40
CA GLU A 80 7.91 -13.17 8.92
C GLU A 80 7.14 -12.27 7.95
N ALA A 81 7.24 -12.52 6.64
CA ALA A 81 6.54 -11.75 5.61
C ALA A 81 5.85 -12.63 4.57
N LEU A 82 4.57 -12.35 4.30
CA LEU A 82 3.73 -13.07 3.36
C LEU A 82 3.13 -12.11 2.33
N ARG A 83 3.38 -12.34 1.05
CA ARG A 83 2.65 -11.70 -0.05
C ARG A 83 1.74 -12.73 -0.71
N LEU A 84 0.44 -12.52 -0.69
CA LEU A 84 -0.53 -13.30 -1.44
C LEU A 84 -1.10 -12.44 -2.57
N ASP A 85 -0.82 -12.85 -3.79
CA ASP A 85 -1.38 -12.30 -5.02
C ASP A 85 -2.42 -13.31 -5.52
N VAL A 86 -3.68 -12.90 -5.67
CA VAL A 86 -4.73 -13.78 -6.16
C VAL A 86 -5.11 -13.33 -7.56
N ASP A 87 -4.56 -14.00 -8.57
CA ASP A 87 -4.96 -13.76 -9.96
C ASP A 87 -6.36 -14.34 -10.16
N LEU A 88 -7.36 -13.46 -9.99
CA LEU A 88 -8.75 -13.76 -10.22
C LEU A 88 -9.08 -13.47 -11.68
N GLU A 89 -9.51 -14.50 -12.41
CA GLU A 89 -10.28 -14.24 -13.61
C GLU A 89 -11.54 -13.42 -13.23
N PRO A 90 -12.06 -12.54 -14.09
CA PRO A 90 -13.20 -11.67 -13.77
C PRO A 90 -14.46 -12.44 -13.29
N ARG A 91 -14.54 -13.72 -13.62
CA ARG A 91 -15.62 -14.65 -13.25
C ARG A 91 -15.22 -15.66 -12.17
N ALA A 92 -13.99 -15.57 -11.65
CA ALA A 92 -13.49 -16.50 -10.65
C ALA A 92 -14.20 -16.28 -9.30
N VAL A 93 -14.45 -17.41 -8.65
CA VAL A 93 -15.17 -17.53 -7.38
C VAL A 93 -14.28 -17.13 -6.20
N GLU A 94 -14.98 -16.66 -5.18
CA GLU A 94 -14.56 -16.12 -3.90
C GLU A 94 -13.46 -16.93 -3.20
N VAL A 95 -12.53 -16.20 -2.59
CA VAL A 95 -11.51 -16.77 -1.71
C VAL A 95 -12.12 -16.98 -0.33
N SER A 96 -12.55 -18.21 -0.03
CA SER A 96 -13.15 -18.53 1.26
C SER A 96 -12.20 -18.27 2.44
N VAL A 97 -12.61 -17.36 3.35
CA VAL A 97 -11.92 -17.04 4.62
C VAL A 97 -11.58 -18.29 5.44
N ALA A 98 -12.46 -19.30 5.40
CA ALA A 98 -12.31 -20.54 6.16
C ALA A 98 -11.00 -21.29 5.85
N GLY A 99 -10.36 -21.01 4.71
CA GLY A 99 -9.06 -21.57 4.37
C GLY A 99 -7.86 -20.70 4.74
N ILE A 100 -7.99 -19.38 4.73
CA ILE A 100 -6.86 -18.48 4.92
C ILE A 100 -6.60 -18.19 6.39
N THR A 101 -7.64 -17.92 7.17
CA THR A 101 -7.49 -17.61 8.60
C THR A 101 -6.72 -18.70 9.36
N PRO A 102 -7.04 -20.01 9.23
CA PRO A 102 -6.27 -21.05 9.92
C PRO A 102 -4.81 -21.15 9.45
N PHE A 103 -4.56 -20.87 8.17
CA PHE A 103 -3.19 -20.85 7.64
C PHE A 103 -2.39 -19.69 8.23
N LEU A 104 -2.95 -18.48 8.26
CA LEU A 104 -2.29 -17.32 8.87
C LEU A 104 -2.04 -17.52 10.37
N GLN A 105 -3.01 -18.10 11.08
CA GLN A 105 -2.85 -18.48 12.49
C GLN A 105 -1.73 -19.49 12.73
N SER A 106 -1.37 -20.31 11.74
CA SER A 106 -0.25 -21.26 11.83
C SER A 106 1.13 -20.61 11.65
N LEU A 107 1.19 -19.30 11.39
CA LEU A 107 2.42 -18.53 11.16
C LEU A 107 2.68 -17.59 12.35
N PRO A 108 3.23 -18.09 13.47
CA PRO A 108 3.34 -17.31 14.71
C PRO A 108 4.33 -16.15 14.64
N LEU A 109 5.22 -16.13 13.65
CA LEU A 109 6.22 -15.06 13.48
C LEU A 109 5.82 -14.04 12.41
N LEU A 110 4.61 -14.15 11.84
CA LEU A 110 4.17 -13.31 10.73
C LEU A 110 3.95 -11.87 11.18
N ARG A 111 4.76 -10.96 10.64
CA ARG A 111 4.76 -9.52 10.94
C ARG A 111 4.28 -8.66 9.77
N LYS A 112 4.45 -9.13 8.55
CA LYS A 112 4.06 -8.41 7.34
C LYS A 112 3.15 -9.24 6.46
N VAL A 113 2.03 -8.66 6.06
CA VAL A 113 1.10 -9.27 5.12
C VAL A 113 0.74 -8.31 4.01
N THR A 114 0.95 -8.74 2.77
CA THR A 114 0.52 -8.05 1.56
C THR A 114 -0.53 -8.88 0.86
N PHE A 115 -1.72 -8.33 0.66
CA PHE A 115 -2.78 -8.91 -0.16
C PHE A 115 -2.91 -8.10 -1.44
N ARG A 116 -2.83 -8.79 -2.58
CA ARG A 116 -2.99 -8.18 -3.90
C ARG A 116 -4.07 -8.88 -4.71
N SER A 117 -4.85 -8.09 -5.44
CA SER A 117 -5.90 -8.60 -6.33
C SER A 117 -6.85 -9.51 -5.57
N TRP A 118 -7.24 -9.09 -4.37
CA TRP A 118 -8.06 -9.90 -3.49
C TRP A 118 -9.52 -9.49 -3.62
N ARG A 119 -10.42 -10.48 -3.73
CA ARG A 119 -11.88 -10.28 -3.68
C ARG A 119 -12.47 -10.83 -2.37
N HIS A 120 -13.20 -9.98 -1.64
CA HIS A 120 -13.87 -10.37 -0.40
C HIS A 120 -15.37 -10.05 -0.44
N ASP A 121 -16.16 -10.83 0.28
CA ASP A 121 -17.63 -10.72 0.25
C ASP A 121 -18.17 -9.76 1.30
N SER A 122 -17.36 -9.46 2.32
CA SER A 122 -17.71 -8.51 3.37
C SER A 122 -16.48 -7.98 4.10
N ALA A 123 -16.62 -6.81 4.69
CA ALA A 123 -15.61 -6.23 5.59
C ALA A 123 -15.22 -7.19 6.74
N VAL A 124 -16.18 -7.99 7.22
CA VAL A 124 -16.00 -8.99 8.27
C VAL A 124 -14.91 -10.01 7.90
N GLN A 125 -14.89 -10.44 6.64
CA GLN A 125 -13.90 -11.38 6.14
C GLN A 125 -12.48 -10.79 6.21
N LEU A 126 -12.32 -9.55 5.72
CA LEU A 126 -11.05 -8.84 5.78
C LEU A 126 -10.56 -8.69 7.22
N ARG A 127 -11.45 -8.31 8.16
CA ARG A 127 -11.14 -8.22 9.59
C ARG A 127 -10.67 -9.57 10.16
N ALA A 128 -11.40 -10.64 9.88
CA ALA A 128 -11.04 -11.99 10.34
C ALA A 128 -9.67 -12.46 9.83
N ILE A 129 -9.29 -12.05 8.62
CA ILE A 129 -7.98 -12.34 8.04
C ILE A 129 -6.88 -11.53 8.73
N VAL A 130 -7.09 -10.23 8.96
CA VAL A 130 -6.12 -9.36 9.64
C VAL A 130 -5.92 -9.82 11.09
N CYS A 131 -7.00 -10.12 11.82
CA CYS A 131 -6.96 -10.62 13.20
C CYS A 131 -6.36 -12.04 13.33
N ALA A 132 -6.22 -12.78 12.23
CA ALA A 132 -5.54 -14.07 12.21
C ALA A 132 -4.03 -13.95 12.52
N CYS A 133 -3.48 -12.73 12.45
CA CYS A 133 -2.06 -12.44 12.57
C CYS A 133 -1.81 -11.58 13.84
N PRO A 134 -1.65 -12.19 15.04
CA PRO A 134 -1.58 -11.42 16.30
C PRO A 134 -0.33 -10.52 16.41
N HIS A 135 0.74 -10.84 15.69
CA HIS A 135 1.99 -10.09 15.67
C HIS A 135 2.15 -9.21 14.42
N LEU A 136 1.06 -8.94 13.70
CA LEU A 136 1.10 -8.13 12.49
C LEU A 136 1.55 -6.70 12.80
N GLU A 137 2.62 -6.28 12.14
CA GLU A 137 3.20 -4.93 12.21
C GLU A 137 2.90 -4.12 10.93
N GLU A 138 2.86 -4.79 9.77
CA GLU A 138 2.60 -4.18 8.47
C GLU A 138 1.48 -4.90 7.70
N LEU A 139 0.47 -4.12 7.28
CA LEU A 139 -0.61 -4.57 6.41
C LEU A 139 -0.59 -3.78 5.10
N GLU A 140 -0.54 -4.48 3.97
CA GLU A 140 -0.59 -3.89 2.63
C GLU A 140 -1.72 -4.51 1.83
N LEU A 141 -2.59 -3.65 1.29
CA LEU A 141 -3.81 -3.98 0.59
C LEU A 141 -3.77 -3.30 -0.78
N GLU A 142 -3.50 -4.09 -1.82
CA GLU A 142 -3.35 -3.65 -3.21
C GLU A 142 -4.49 -4.24 -4.05
N ASP A 143 -5.20 -3.42 -4.83
CA ASP A 143 -6.22 -3.90 -5.78
C ASP A 143 -7.28 -4.80 -5.11
N ILE A 144 -7.95 -4.27 -4.09
CA ILE A 144 -8.92 -5.02 -3.30
C ILE A 144 -10.32 -4.77 -3.86
N TRP A 145 -11.00 -5.85 -4.23
CA TRP A 145 -12.35 -5.80 -4.77
C TRP A 145 -13.38 -6.13 -3.70
N ASP A 146 -14.25 -5.16 -3.46
CA ASP A 146 -15.44 -5.35 -2.64
C ASP A 146 -16.62 -5.79 -3.51
N LEU A 147 -17.21 -6.93 -3.15
CA LEU A 147 -18.44 -7.42 -3.77
C LEU A 147 -19.70 -7.05 -3.03
N SER A 148 -19.57 -6.42 -1.87
CA SER A 148 -20.72 -6.17 -1.02
C SER A 148 -21.57 -5.02 -1.59
N VAL A 149 -22.40 -5.37 -2.57
CA VAL A 149 -23.65 -4.68 -2.82
C VAL A 149 -24.61 -5.11 -1.71
N SER A 150 -24.45 -4.49 -0.53
CA SER A 150 -25.55 -4.25 0.40
C SER A 150 -26.32 -5.49 0.89
N GLN A 151 -25.64 -6.51 1.42
CA GLN A 151 -26.32 -7.46 2.31
C GLN A 151 -25.71 -7.39 3.71
N PRO A 152 -26.32 -6.64 4.66
CA PRO A 152 -25.98 -6.72 6.07
C PRO A 152 -26.34 -8.13 6.58
N GLY A 153 -25.42 -9.08 6.40
CA GLY A 153 -25.55 -10.41 6.96
C GLY A 153 -25.47 -10.36 8.49
N PRO A 154 -26.21 -11.23 9.22
CA PRO A 154 -26.35 -11.21 10.67
C PRO A 154 -25.11 -11.73 11.45
N LEU A 155 -23.91 -11.61 10.89
CA LEU A 155 -22.70 -12.01 11.62
C LEU A 155 -22.36 -10.96 12.68
N GLN A 156 -22.76 -11.25 13.91
CA GLN A 156 -22.33 -10.58 15.15
C GLN A 156 -20.82 -10.79 15.39
N LEU A 157 -19.95 -10.29 14.51
CA LEU A 157 -18.51 -10.18 14.76
C LEU A 157 -18.22 -8.92 15.58
N GLU A 158 -18.89 -8.77 16.71
CA GLU A 158 -18.89 -7.53 17.48
C GLU A 158 -17.55 -7.19 18.15
N GLU A 159 -16.53 -8.06 18.17
CA GLU A 159 -15.32 -7.78 18.99
C GLU A 159 -13.99 -8.27 18.41
N LEU A 160 -13.81 -8.34 17.09
CA LEU A 160 -12.47 -8.63 16.54
C LEU A 160 -11.53 -7.43 16.73
N ALA A 161 -10.70 -7.48 17.77
CA ALA A 161 -9.68 -6.47 18.01
C ALA A 161 -8.57 -6.51 16.94
N PRO A 162 -8.13 -5.35 16.43
CA PRO A 162 -7.01 -5.30 15.49
C PRO A 162 -5.71 -5.77 16.16
N PRO A 163 -4.73 -6.29 15.40
CA PRO A 163 -3.43 -6.69 15.95
C PRO A 163 -2.77 -5.54 16.71
N PRO A 164 -2.35 -5.73 17.98
CA PRO A 164 -1.84 -4.66 18.83
C PRO A 164 -0.49 -4.07 18.38
N CYS A 165 0.23 -4.79 17.52
CA CYS A 165 1.53 -4.37 16.99
C CYS A 165 1.44 -3.65 15.64
N LEU A 166 0.23 -3.45 15.09
CA LEU A 166 0.06 -2.85 13.76
C LEU A 166 0.55 -1.40 13.78
N ARG A 167 1.52 -1.09 12.90
CA ARG A 167 2.19 0.22 12.80
C ARG A 167 2.12 0.80 11.39
N THR A 168 2.07 -0.05 10.38
CA THR A 168 2.07 0.35 8.99
C THR A 168 0.82 -0.17 8.29
N ILE A 169 0.07 0.74 7.70
CA ILE A 169 -1.07 0.41 6.85
C ILE A 169 -0.83 1.01 5.48
N LYS A 170 -0.88 0.17 4.46
CA LYS A 170 -0.89 0.61 3.07
C LYS A 170 -2.20 0.18 2.42
N ALA A 171 -3.14 1.11 2.39
CA ALA A 171 -4.43 0.96 1.71
C ALA A 171 -4.36 1.67 0.36
N ALA A 172 -3.65 1.03 -0.56
CA ALA A 172 -3.52 1.44 -1.95
C ALA A 172 -4.86 1.38 -2.70
N ASP A 173 -5.84 0.64 -2.17
CA ASP A 173 -7.21 0.65 -2.68
C ASP A 173 -8.13 1.46 -1.76
N TYR A 174 -8.89 2.40 -2.33
CA TYR A 174 -9.86 3.20 -1.57
C TYR A 174 -11.01 2.35 -1.02
N ALA A 175 -11.37 1.23 -1.67
CA ALA A 175 -12.37 0.31 -1.16
C ALA A 175 -11.88 -0.37 0.13
N ALA A 176 -10.61 -0.76 0.17
CA ALA A 176 -10.00 -1.32 1.37
C ALA A 176 -10.02 -0.32 2.54
N ALA A 177 -9.65 0.94 2.27
CA ALA A 177 -9.70 2.02 3.26
C ALA A 177 -11.11 2.25 3.82
N ALA A 178 -12.14 2.22 2.97
CA ALA A 178 -13.53 2.41 3.35
C ALA A 178 -14.03 1.38 4.38
N HIS A 179 -13.52 0.14 4.32
CA HIS A 179 -13.87 -0.93 5.27
C HIS A 179 -12.98 -0.99 6.50
N LEU A 180 -11.69 -0.71 6.31
CA LEU A 180 -10.66 -0.82 7.32
C LEU A 180 -10.78 0.30 8.37
N PHE A 181 -10.96 1.56 7.94
CA PHE A 181 -10.92 2.70 8.85
C PHE A 181 -12.08 2.78 9.84
N PRO A 182 -13.36 2.53 9.46
CA PRO A 182 -14.43 2.48 10.45
C PRO A 182 -14.21 1.42 11.52
N TRP A 183 -13.68 0.26 11.13
CA TRP A 183 -13.37 -0.83 12.06
C TRP A 183 -12.25 -0.45 13.01
N LEU A 184 -11.15 0.08 12.47
CA LEU A 184 -10.04 0.56 13.28
C LEU A 184 -10.52 1.66 14.23
N LEU A 185 -11.32 2.63 13.78
CA LEU A 185 -11.90 3.66 14.62
C LEU A 185 -12.79 3.13 15.75
N SER A 186 -13.55 2.05 15.50
CA SER A 186 -14.45 1.49 16.51
C SER A 186 -13.73 0.82 17.69
N ILE A 187 -12.48 0.39 17.51
CA ILE A 187 -11.76 -0.41 18.51
C ILE A 187 -10.49 0.29 19.00
N LEU A 188 -9.88 1.11 18.15
CA LEU A 188 -8.71 1.89 18.53
C LEU A 188 -9.15 3.01 19.48
N ALA A 189 -9.16 2.70 20.77
CA ALA A 189 -8.78 3.64 21.81
C ALA A 189 -7.44 4.31 21.42
N PRO A 190 -7.09 5.52 21.92
CA PRO A 190 -6.03 6.39 21.38
C PRO A 190 -4.57 5.85 21.39
N ALA A 191 -4.36 4.55 21.61
CA ALA A 191 -3.08 3.88 21.74
C ALA A 191 -2.56 3.18 20.45
N ALA A 192 -3.25 3.27 19.31
CA ALA A 192 -2.72 2.72 18.06
C ALA A 192 -1.50 3.52 17.58
N ALA A 193 -0.31 2.93 17.71
CA ALA A 193 0.94 3.51 17.26
C ALA A 193 1.12 3.35 15.73
N ILE A 194 0.11 3.70 14.95
CA ILE A 194 0.22 3.75 13.48
C ILE A 194 1.19 4.87 13.13
N THR A 195 2.39 4.50 12.70
CA THR A 195 3.45 5.45 12.33
C THR A 195 3.49 5.70 10.84
N THR A 196 3.03 4.76 10.02
CA THR A 196 3.08 4.84 8.57
C THR A 196 1.73 4.56 7.96
N LEU A 197 1.26 5.48 7.12
CA LEU A 197 0.01 5.36 6.40
C LEU A 197 0.23 5.65 4.92
N HIS A 198 -0.18 4.73 4.05
CA HIS A 198 -0.20 4.92 2.61
C HIS A 198 -1.64 4.79 2.11
N LEU A 199 -2.12 5.82 1.41
CA LEU A 199 -3.49 5.98 0.94
C LEU A 199 -3.54 6.19 -0.57
N ASP A 200 -4.61 5.72 -1.20
CA ASP A 200 -4.97 6.17 -2.55
C ASP A 200 -5.53 7.60 -2.51
N VAL A 201 -5.19 8.46 -3.47
CA VAL A 201 -5.74 9.82 -3.56
C VAL A 201 -7.28 9.84 -3.58
N ARG A 202 -7.91 8.79 -4.13
CA ARG A 202 -9.37 8.65 -4.17
C ARG A 202 -9.98 8.55 -2.78
N THR A 203 -9.23 8.15 -1.74
CA THR A 203 -9.75 8.17 -0.36
C THR A 203 -10.06 9.58 0.13
N PHE A 204 -9.40 10.59 -0.45
CA PHE A 204 -9.62 12.00 -0.12
C PHE A 204 -10.75 12.64 -0.91
N ILE A 205 -11.09 12.04 -2.03
CA ILE A 205 -12.01 12.60 -3.02
C ILE A 205 -13.38 11.91 -2.91
N ASP A 206 -13.39 10.59 -2.81
CA ASP A 206 -14.60 9.79 -2.86
C ASP A 206 -15.35 9.88 -1.52
N GLY A 207 -16.58 10.40 -1.58
CA GLY A 207 -17.41 10.71 -0.42
C GLY A 207 -17.73 9.51 0.47
N LEU A 208 -17.63 8.27 -0.04
CA LEU A 208 -17.89 7.07 0.77
C LEU A 208 -16.83 6.83 1.85
N SER A 209 -15.55 6.99 1.49
CA SER A 209 -14.44 6.71 2.41
C SER A 209 -13.98 7.94 3.19
N ARG A 210 -14.32 9.13 2.68
CA ARG A 210 -13.75 10.41 3.11
C ARG A 210 -14.03 10.75 4.59
N PRO A 211 -15.27 10.65 5.11
CA PRO A 211 -15.51 10.95 6.54
C PRO A 211 -14.73 10.03 7.48
N SER A 212 -14.70 8.72 7.18
CA SER A 212 -13.99 7.73 7.97
C SER A 212 -12.47 7.91 7.89
N CYS A 213 -11.95 8.29 6.72
CA CYS A 213 -10.54 8.63 6.55
C CYS A 213 -10.15 9.86 7.37
N GLY A 214 -10.94 10.93 7.34
CA GLY A 214 -10.70 12.14 8.13
C GLY A 214 -10.68 11.87 9.64
N LEU A 215 -11.68 11.14 10.14
CA LEU A 215 -11.73 10.71 11.53
C LEU A 215 -10.55 9.81 11.91
N PHE A 216 -10.16 8.89 11.04
CA PHE A 216 -9.02 7.99 11.26
C PHE A 216 -7.71 8.75 11.32
N LEU A 217 -7.45 9.67 10.39
CA LEU A 217 -6.29 10.55 10.39
C LEU A 217 -6.20 11.37 11.68
N LYS A 218 -7.32 11.92 12.14
CA LYS A 218 -7.41 12.62 13.42
C LYS A 218 -7.09 11.70 14.61
N ALA A 219 -7.55 10.46 14.58
CA ALA A 219 -7.30 9.48 15.65
C ALA A 219 -5.81 9.07 15.72
N VAL A 220 -5.11 8.97 14.58
CA VAL A 220 -3.68 8.61 14.52
C VAL A 220 -2.75 9.83 14.49
N ALA A 221 -3.28 11.04 14.63
CA ALA A 221 -2.53 12.28 14.43
C ALA A 221 -1.30 12.44 15.35
N SER A 222 -1.37 11.89 16.56
CA SER A 222 -0.30 11.94 17.57
C SER A 222 0.75 10.83 17.44
N SER A 223 0.58 9.90 16.50
CA SER A 223 1.50 8.79 16.25
C SER A 223 2.01 8.72 14.81
N LEU A 224 1.28 9.29 13.85
CA LEU A 224 1.64 9.23 12.43
C LEU A 224 2.90 10.07 12.13
N GLU A 225 3.92 9.40 11.60
CA GLU A 225 5.21 10.01 11.22
C GLU A 225 5.43 10.02 9.71
N HIS A 226 4.81 9.09 8.98
CA HIS A 226 4.99 8.92 7.54
C HIS A 226 3.64 8.83 6.84
N LEU A 227 3.37 9.75 5.92
CA LEU A 227 2.17 9.76 5.08
C LEU A 227 2.57 9.62 3.61
N THR A 228 2.00 8.64 2.93
CA THR A 228 2.07 8.51 1.47
C THR A 228 0.66 8.63 0.89
N VAL A 229 0.50 9.47 -0.12
CA VAL A 229 -0.73 9.58 -0.92
C VAL A 229 -0.37 9.27 -2.36
N GLU A 230 -0.99 8.24 -2.94
CA GLU A 230 -0.68 7.78 -4.29
C GLU A 230 -1.92 7.75 -5.18
N ASN A 231 -1.80 8.21 -6.42
CA ASN A 231 -2.84 8.04 -7.43
C ASN A 231 -2.63 6.77 -8.25
N ILE A 232 -3.15 5.64 -7.78
CA ILE A 232 -2.92 4.32 -8.39
C ILE A 232 -3.72 4.15 -9.69
N ALA A 233 -4.82 4.88 -9.84
CA ALA A 233 -5.65 4.84 -11.05
C ALA A 233 -4.87 5.18 -12.34
N ALA A 234 -3.71 5.85 -12.21
CA ALA A 234 -2.85 6.13 -13.34
C ALA A 234 -2.10 4.92 -13.91
N TYR A 235 -1.79 3.92 -13.08
CA TYR A 235 -1.04 2.72 -13.49
C TYR A 235 -1.89 1.58 -13.97
N THR A 236 -3.15 1.52 -13.56
CA THR A 236 -4.05 0.44 -13.97
C THR A 236 -4.53 0.69 -15.39
N LYS A 237 -3.62 0.61 -16.36
CA LYS A 237 -3.88 0.49 -17.80
C LYS A 237 -4.46 -0.88 -18.16
N ASP A 238 -4.59 -1.79 -17.19
CA ASP A 238 -5.02 -3.14 -17.45
C ASP A 238 -6.43 -3.20 -18.04
N PHE A 239 -6.45 -3.73 -19.26
CA PHE A 239 -7.51 -3.76 -20.27
C PHE A 239 -8.85 -4.36 -19.80
N ARG A 240 -8.91 -4.98 -18.62
CA ARG A 240 -10.10 -5.67 -18.12
C ARG A 240 -11.12 -4.77 -17.42
N ARG A 241 -10.80 -3.49 -17.21
CA ARG A 241 -11.61 -2.54 -16.41
C ARG A 241 -12.46 -1.54 -17.22
N LYS A 242 -12.74 -1.76 -18.50
CA LYS A 242 -13.43 -0.73 -19.30
C LYS A 242 -14.83 -0.32 -18.78
N GLU A 243 -15.54 -1.17 -18.06
CA GLU A 243 -16.95 -0.89 -17.70
C GLU A 243 -17.15 -0.10 -16.40
N HIS A 244 -16.30 -0.28 -15.38
CA HIS A 244 -16.43 0.47 -14.10
C HIS A 244 -15.47 1.65 -13.95
N PHE A 245 -14.39 1.73 -14.74
CA PHE A 245 -13.40 2.81 -14.61
C PHE A 245 -13.76 4.12 -15.32
N THR A 246 -14.71 4.10 -16.25
CA THR A 246 -15.04 5.28 -17.07
C THR A 246 -15.61 6.42 -16.24
N SER A 247 -16.44 6.14 -15.24
CA SER A 247 -17.02 7.17 -14.37
C SER A 247 -15.99 7.78 -13.40
N SER A 248 -15.12 6.96 -12.78
CA SER A 248 -14.13 7.43 -11.82
C SER A 248 -12.97 8.18 -12.47
N SER A 249 -12.53 7.75 -13.66
CA SER A 249 -11.49 8.49 -14.43
C SER A 249 -11.99 9.85 -14.92
N GLN A 250 -13.26 9.95 -15.34
CA GLN A 250 -13.87 11.24 -15.67
C GLN A 250 -13.95 12.17 -14.45
N LYS A 251 -14.32 11.65 -13.27
CA LYS A 251 -14.27 12.43 -12.02
C LYS A 251 -12.85 12.90 -11.70
N LEU A 252 -11.83 12.06 -11.86
CA LEU A 252 -10.42 12.45 -11.67
C LEU A 252 -9.99 13.58 -12.62
N HIS A 253 -10.41 13.55 -13.88
CA HIS A 253 -10.16 14.66 -14.80
C HIS A 253 -10.92 15.94 -14.41
N GLN A 254 -12.13 15.82 -13.87
CA GLN A 254 -12.89 16.97 -13.34
C GLN A 254 -12.24 17.59 -12.09
N LEU A 255 -11.43 16.82 -11.36
CA LEU A 255 -10.71 17.29 -10.17
C LEU A 255 -9.44 18.11 -10.48
N ASN A 256 -9.11 18.32 -11.75
CA ASN A 256 -8.13 19.34 -12.11
C ASN A 256 -8.70 20.77 -12.05
N SER A 257 -9.96 20.94 -11.63
CA SER A 257 -10.60 22.24 -11.44
C SER A 257 -10.53 22.72 -9.99
N ALA A 258 -10.71 24.03 -9.76
CA ALA A 258 -10.79 24.66 -8.44
C ALA A 258 -11.79 23.99 -7.47
N SER A 259 -12.76 23.22 -7.99
CA SER A 259 -13.70 22.45 -7.17
C SER A 259 -13.03 21.33 -6.36
N ALA A 260 -11.90 20.78 -6.81
CA ALA A 260 -11.18 19.74 -6.08
C ALA A 260 -10.51 20.26 -4.81
N GLN A 261 -9.95 21.47 -4.86
CA GLN A 261 -9.40 22.13 -3.67
C GLN A 261 -10.49 22.31 -2.61
N ALA A 262 -11.63 22.87 -3.01
CA ALA A 262 -12.77 23.07 -2.10
C ALA A 262 -13.27 21.73 -1.52
N GLN A 263 -13.27 20.65 -2.31
CA GLN A 263 -13.62 19.33 -1.81
C GLN A 263 -12.61 18.85 -0.76
N LEU A 264 -11.31 18.91 -1.00
CA LEU A 264 -10.30 18.40 -0.06
C LEU A 264 -10.34 19.08 1.32
N HIS A 265 -10.84 20.31 1.43
CA HIS A 265 -10.84 21.09 2.69
C HIS A 265 -11.95 20.72 3.70
N GLY A 266 -12.96 19.93 3.32
CA GLY A 266 -14.16 19.79 4.17
C GLY A 266 -14.06 18.78 5.31
N ASP A 267 -13.55 17.57 5.06
CA ASP A 267 -13.63 16.46 6.02
C ASP A 267 -12.29 15.87 6.44
N ILE A 268 -11.22 16.25 5.76
CA ILE A 268 -9.87 15.77 6.06
C ILE A 268 -9.07 16.95 6.59
N ASP A 269 -8.64 16.83 7.84
CA ASP A 269 -7.80 17.81 8.51
C ASP A 269 -6.39 17.24 8.68
N LEU A 270 -5.53 17.49 7.68
CA LEU A 270 -4.11 17.13 7.78
C LEU A 270 -3.34 18.04 8.73
N GLY A 271 -3.93 19.16 9.17
CA GLY A 271 -3.33 20.09 10.11
C GLY A 271 -3.17 19.49 11.49
N ALA A 272 -4.02 18.52 11.84
CA ALA A 272 -3.93 17.77 13.08
C ALA A 272 -2.66 16.88 13.18
N LEU A 273 -2.03 16.52 12.05
CA LEU A 273 -0.93 15.56 11.97
C LEU A 273 0.42 16.16 12.43
N VAL A 274 0.51 16.58 13.69
CA VAL A 274 1.65 17.37 14.21
C VAL A 274 2.99 16.64 14.21
N ARG A 275 3.01 15.31 14.11
CA ARG A 275 4.24 14.48 14.14
C ARG A 275 4.77 14.04 12.79
N LEU A 276 4.18 14.52 11.71
CA LEU A 276 4.56 14.12 10.37
C LEU A 276 6.02 14.51 10.06
N LYS A 277 6.84 13.52 9.71
CA LYS A 277 8.26 13.70 9.35
C LYS A 277 8.48 13.58 7.86
N THR A 278 7.73 12.70 7.20
CA THR A 278 7.87 12.46 5.75
C THR A 278 6.52 12.47 5.06
N VAL A 279 6.46 13.13 3.90
CA VAL A 279 5.27 13.17 3.05
C VAL A 279 5.65 12.74 1.64
N ALA A 280 5.01 11.70 1.13
CA ALA A 280 5.18 11.27 -0.26
C ALA A 280 3.86 11.46 -1.00
N ILE A 281 3.84 12.24 -2.08
CA ILE A 281 2.65 12.44 -2.91
C ILE A 281 2.96 11.99 -4.33
N ASN A 282 2.56 10.76 -4.62
CA ASN A 282 2.95 10.05 -5.83
C ASN A 282 1.81 10.11 -6.84
N ASN A 283 2.15 10.42 -8.09
CA ASN A 283 1.24 10.28 -9.24
C ASN A 283 0.05 11.24 -9.24
N CYS A 284 0.13 12.29 -8.43
CA CYS A 284 -0.89 13.33 -8.31
C CYS A 284 -0.60 14.50 -9.25
N THR A 285 -1.64 15.26 -9.60
CA THR A 285 -1.46 16.55 -10.29
C THR A 285 -0.91 17.60 -9.33
N PRO A 286 -0.22 18.65 -9.82
CA PRO A 286 0.28 19.74 -8.98
C PRO A 286 -0.80 20.35 -8.08
N VAL A 287 -2.04 20.49 -8.59
CA VAL A 287 -3.18 21.02 -7.82
C VAL A 287 -3.50 20.17 -6.58
N ILE A 288 -3.49 18.84 -6.72
CA ILE A 288 -3.73 17.92 -5.59
C ILE A 288 -2.57 17.96 -4.61
N ILE A 289 -1.33 17.99 -5.13
CA ILE A 289 -0.11 18.12 -4.31
C ILE A 289 -0.22 19.38 -3.43
N LEU A 290 -0.51 20.53 -4.04
CA LEU A 290 -0.71 21.79 -3.33
C LEU A 290 -1.84 21.72 -2.31
N ALA A 291 -2.99 21.15 -2.67
CA ALA A 291 -4.12 21.03 -1.77
C ALA A 291 -3.78 20.22 -0.51
N ILE A 292 -3.04 19.12 -0.66
CA ILE A 292 -2.56 18.30 0.46
C ILE A 292 -1.56 19.10 1.31
N LEU A 293 -0.51 19.65 0.69
CA LEU A 293 0.55 20.37 1.42
C LEU A 293 0.04 21.61 2.14
N ASN A 294 -0.95 22.31 1.58
CA ASN A 294 -1.56 23.48 2.21
C ASN A 294 -2.26 23.19 3.54
N GLN A 295 -2.67 21.94 3.77
CA GLN A 295 -3.32 21.55 5.02
C GLN A 295 -2.32 21.08 6.07
N ILE A 296 -1.10 20.73 5.69
CA ILE A 296 -0.13 20.15 6.61
C ILE A 296 0.51 21.24 7.46
N SER A 297 0.34 21.13 8.78
CA SER A 297 0.86 22.10 9.76
C SER A 297 2.03 21.57 10.58
N SER A 298 2.51 20.35 10.32
CA SER A 298 3.59 19.76 11.12
C SER A 298 4.91 20.52 10.93
N PRO A 299 5.60 20.94 12.01
CA PRO A 299 6.90 21.58 11.94
C PRO A 299 8.07 20.57 11.85
N LEU A 300 7.77 19.27 11.91
CA LEU A 300 8.78 18.20 11.99
C LEU A 300 9.09 17.56 10.62
N ILE A 301 8.55 18.13 9.54
CA ILE A 301 8.72 17.59 8.20
C ILE A 301 10.15 17.83 7.74
N ARG A 302 10.81 16.73 7.37
CA ARG A 302 12.19 16.71 6.88
C ARG A 302 12.30 16.29 5.43
N GLU A 303 11.38 15.45 4.99
CA GLU A 303 11.41 14.89 3.64
C GLU A 303 10.04 15.03 2.98
N ILE A 304 10.05 15.56 1.76
CA ILE A 304 8.90 15.52 0.90
C ILE A 304 9.31 14.91 -0.44
N SER A 305 8.56 13.93 -0.92
CA SER A 305 8.78 13.33 -2.24
C SER A 305 7.54 13.44 -3.10
N PHE A 306 7.73 13.72 -4.39
CA PHE A 306 6.67 13.76 -5.38
C PHE A 306 7.07 12.93 -6.60
N ILE A 307 6.14 12.13 -7.12
CA ILE A 307 6.29 11.47 -8.43
C ILE A 307 5.34 12.16 -9.41
N ILE A 308 5.89 12.85 -10.41
CA ILE A 308 5.09 13.53 -11.45
C ILE A 308 4.88 12.57 -12.63
N LEU A 309 3.62 12.33 -12.96
CA LEU A 309 3.23 11.56 -14.14
C LEU A 309 3.20 12.45 -15.37
N SER A 310 4.25 12.38 -16.20
CA SER A 310 4.37 13.28 -17.34
C SER A 310 3.49 12.88 -18.55
N SER A 311 2.96 11.66 -18.58
CA SER A 311 2.21 11.16 -19.74
C SER A 311 0.83 11.80 -19.97
N LYS A 312 0.33 12.61 -19.02
CA LYS A 312 -1.03 13.20 -19.08
C LYS A 312 -1.14 14.64 -18.59
N VAL A 313 -0.15 15.17 -17.89
CA VAL A 313 -0.15 16.55 -17.43
C VAL A 313 0.46 17.38 -18.54
N SER A 314 -0.34 18.25 -19.15
CA SER A 314 0.22 19.21 -20.10
C SER A 314 1.14 20.13 -19.32
N TRP A 315 2.30 20.47 -19.86
CA TRP A 315 3.25 21.39 -19.21
C TRP A 315 2.64 22.73 -18.81
N GLN A 316 1.48 23.09 -19.36
CA GLN A 316 0.69 24.26 -18.98
C GLN A 316 0.20 24.20 -17.51
N ASP A 317 0.05 23.01 -16.93
CA ASP A 317 -0.33 22.83 -15.51
C ASP A 317 0.85 23.08 -14.54
N MET A 318 2.06 23.32 -15.05
CA MET A 318 3.25 23.62 -14.25
C MET A 318 3.25 25.06 -13.71
N SER A 319 2.27 25.89 -14.07
CA SER A 319 2.09 27.21 -13.46
C SER A 319 1.93 27.12 -11.94
N HIS A 320 1.44 25.98 -11.44
CA HIS A 320 1.27 25.72 -10.01
C HIS A 320 2.56 25.34 -9.28
N LEU A 321 3.69 25.15 -9.99
CA LEU A 321 4.95 24.87 -9.32
C LEU A 321 5.52 26.08 -8.59
N SER A 322 5.26 27.31 -9.05
CA SER A 322 5.62 28.50 -8.27
C SER A 322 4.87 28.54 -6.94
N ASP A 323 3.58 28.18 -6.95
CA ASP A 323 2.78 28.07 -5.73
C ASP A 323 3.36 26.99 -4.79
N LEU A 324 3.93 25.92 -5.36
CA LEU A 324 4.56 24.85 -4.59
C LEU A 324 5.83 25.36 -3.89
N ASP A 325 6.64 26.12 -4.61
CA ASP A 325 7.83 26.78 -4.07
C ASP A 325 7.44 27.67 -2.87
N GLU A 326 6.41 28.51 -3.02
CA GLU A 326 5.91 29.36 -1.94
C GLU A 326 5.37 28.57 -0.74
N VAL A 327 4.59 27.51 -0.97
CA VAL A 327 4.05 26.66 0.09
C VAL A 327 5.18 26.02 0.91
N LEU A 328 6.21 25.51 0.25
CA LEU A 328 7.35 24.84 0.89
C LEU A 328 8.34 25.82 1.55
N HIS A 329 8.14 27.14 1.38
CA HIS A 329 8.85 28.20 2.10
C HIS A 329 8.17 28.65 3.40
N ARG A 330 6.98 28.13 3.71
CA ARG A 330 6.28 28.47 4.95
C ARG A 330 7.06 28.01 6.19
N PRO A 331 6.87 28.67 7.36
CA PRO A 331 7.62 28.34 8.58
C PRO A 331 7.52 26.89 9.04
N ASN A 332 6.41 26.20 8.77
CA ASN A 332 6.24 24.79 9.13
C ASN A 332 7.16 23.85 8.32
N PHE A 333 7.69 24.28 7.17
CA PHE A 333 8.68 23.53 6.38
C PHE A 333 10.11 24.05 6.58
N ALA A 334 10.38 24.81 7.65
CA ALA A 334 11.72 25.31 7.96
C ALA A 334 12.73 24.19 8.22
N GLN A 335 12.28 23.00 8.68
CA GLN A 335 13.12 21.81 8.89
C GLN A 335 13.21 20.89 7.67
N LEU A 336 12.66 21.31 6.52
CA LEU A 336 12.68 20.51 5.30
C LEU A 336 14.11 20.41 4.77
N ASP A 337 14.65 19.19 4.80
CA ASP A 337 16.02 18.87 4.39
C ASP A 337 16.08 18.38 2.93
N VAL A 338 15.03 17.68 2.48
CA VAL A 338 15.00 17.02 1.17
C VAL A 338 13.64 17.21 0.50
N VAL A 339 13.68 17.70 -0.74
CA VAL A 339 12.57 17.66 -1.69
C VAL A 339 12.94 16.78 -2.86
N GLU A 340 12.41 15.56 -2.89
CA GLU A 340 12.69 14.61 -3.96
C GLU A 340 11.62 14.72 -5.05
N ILE A 341 12.03 15.13 -6.25
CA ILE A 341 11.15 15.18 -7.42
C ILE A 341 11.54 14.05 -8.36
N ARG A 342 10.62 13.11 -8.52
CA ARG A 342 10.79 11.94 -9.36
C ARG A 342 9.96 12.07 -10.62
N GLN A 343 10.60 11.83 -11.75
CA GLN A 343 9.92 11.80 -13.04
C GLN A 343 9.80 10.38 -13.56
N SER A 344 8.58 10.02 -14.00
CA SER A 344 8.23 8.66 -14.43
C SER A 344 8.43 8.38 -15.92
N ASN A 345 8.55 9.40 -16.77
CA ASN A 345 8.71 9.21 -18.21
C ASN A 345 9.88 10.05 -18.77
N PRO A 346 10.85 9.40 -19.43
CA PRO A 346 12.08 10.03 -19.91
C PRO A 346 11.89 10.95 -21.12
N ASP A 347 10.81 10.79 -21.90
CA ASP A 347 10.59 11.55 -23.14
C ASP A 347 10.29 13.03 -22.86
N THR A 348 9.79 13.31 -21.68
CA THR A 348 9.59 14.66 -21.15
C THR A 348 10.87 15.12 -20.46
N ILE A 349 11.99 15.21 -21.16
CA ILE A 349 13.23 15.71 -20.56
C ILE A 349 12.95 17.11 -20.03
N LEU A 350 12.87 17.23 -18.70
CA LEU A 350 12.86 18.52 -18.04
C LEU A 350 14.17 19.20 -18.43
N SER A 351 14.08 20.35 -19.11
CA SER A 351 15.26 21.06 -19.59
C SER A 351 16.23 21.33 -18.45
N ASP A 352 17.53 21.21 -18.72
CA ASP A 352 18.55 21.72 -17.80
C ASP A 352 18.18 23.17 -17.44
N GLY A 353 18.03 23.46 -16.14
CA GLY A 353 17.56 24.79 -15.69
C GLY A 353 16.12 24.85 -15.16
N TRP A 354 15.29 23.82 -15.36
CA TRP A 354 13.87 23.91 -15.01
C TRP A 354 13.60 24.08 -13.51
N ILE A 355 14.46 23.51 -12.66
CA ILE A 355 14.36 23.65 -11.19
C ILE A 355 14.63 25.11 -10.83
N GLN A 356 15.67 25.72 -11.40
CA GLN A 356 15.97 27.14 -11.21
C GLN A 356 14.82 28.04 -11.66
N ASP A 357 14.16 27.70 -12.78
CA ASP A 357 13.05 28.50 -13.32
C ASP A 357 11.75 28.33 -12.52
N LYS A 358 11.43 27.11 -12.06
CA LYS A 358 10.13 26.80 -11.46
C LYS A 358 10.12 26.72 -9.94
N LEU A 359 11.26 26.43 -9.31
CA LEU A 359 11.43 26.28 -7.88
C LEU A 359 12.66 27.07 -7.38
N PRO A 360 12.81 28.36 -7.74
CA PRO A 360 14.01 29.14 -7.45
C PRO A 360 14.33 29.22 -5.97
N LEU A 361 13.33 29.28 -5.08
CA LEU A 361 13.55 29.42 -3.65
C LEU A 361 14.07 28.09 -3.05
N LEU A 362 13.51 26.95 -3.46
CA LEU A 362 13.98 25.64 -3.01
C LEU A 362 15.36 25.29 -3.59
N ASP A 363 15.64 25.69 -4.83
CA ASP A 363 16.96 25.57 -5.46
C ASP A 363 18.01 26.38 -4.69
N ALA A 364 17.68 27.62 -4.32
CA ALA A 364 18.56 28.47 -3.52
C ALA A 364 18.89 27.88 -2.13
N ARG A 365 17.98 27.06 -1.58
CA ARG A 365 18.22 26.29 -0.34
C ARG A 365 19.10 25.05 -0.55
N GLY A 366 19.27 24.60 -1.80
CA GLY A 366 20.07 23.42 -2.13
C GLY A 366 19.45 22.09 -1.68
N ILE A 367 18.12 22.04 -1.50
CA ILE A 367 17.41 20.87 -0.95
C ILE A 367 16.62 20.07 -2.01
N VAL A 368 16.63 20.50 -3.27
CA VAL A 368 15.91 19.82 -4.34
C VAL A 368 16.78 18.72 -4.93
N HIS A 369 16.27 17.49 -4.90
CA HIS A 369 16.86 16.33 -5.55
C HIS A 369 15.96 15.87 -6.67
N HIS A 370 16.45 15.95 -7.91
CA HIS A 370 15.73 15.45 -9.07
C HIS A 370 16.28 14.08 -9.47
N GLN A 371 15.39 13.09 -9.56
CA GLN A 371 15.74 11.74 -9.98
C GLN A 371 14.83 11.26 -11.11
N MET A 372 15.44 10.69 -12.15
CA MET A 372 14.71 9.97 -13.18
C MET A 372 14.41 8.56 -12.67
N VAL A 373 13.13 8.22 -12.52
CA VAL A 373 12.73 6.88 -12.09
C VAL A 373 12.43 6.05 -13.32
N VAL A 374 13.29 5.08 -13.59
CA VAL A 374 13.00 4.03 -14.56
C VAL A 374 11.99 3.09 -13.91
N MET A 375 10.70 3.29 -14.21
CA MET A 375 9.67 2.37 -13.75
C MET A 375 9.93 1.00 -14.36
N SER A 376 10.08 -0.01 -13.51
CA SER A 376 10.18 -1.39 -13.98
C SER A 376 8.84 -1.78 -14.62
N PRO A 377 8.86 -2.37 -15.83
CA PRO A 377 7.67 -2.63 -16.63
C PRO A 377 6.70 -3.64 -16.01
#